data_AF-S8C1V2-F1
#
_entry.id   AF-S8C1V2-F1
#
_cell.length_a   1.000
_cell.length_b   1.000
_cell.length_c   1.000
_cell.angle_alpha   90.00
_cell.angle_beta   90.00
_cell.angle_gamma   90.00
#
_symmetry.space_group_name_H-M   'P 1'
#
loop_
_entity.id
_entity.type
_entity.pdbx_description
1 polymer ?
#
loop_
_entity_poly.entity_id
_entity_poly.type
_entity_poly.pdbx_seq_one_letter_code
_entity_poly.pdbx_strand_id
1 'polypeptide(L)'
;MKVFNLTLLFLTTGVLALPGSRPVLKERAVQPHTAGCRRDNCLRAVFARSTAASAFCATFTTAAVTATTSLGPWQTQCNGSPSRVSSACSCVVPRAPLAS
;
A
#
# COMPACT_ATOMS: atom_id res chain seq x y z
N MET A 1 55.05 37.07 10.89
CA MET A 1 54.84 35.67 11.36
C MET A 1 53.39 35.29 11.10
N LYS A 2 53.12 34.46 10.09
CA LYS A 2 51.90 33.65 9.99
C LYS A 2 52.24 32.45 9.11
N VAL A 3 52.67 31.39 9.78
CA VAL A 3 52.80 30.05 9.23
C VAL A 3 51.41 29.58 8.78
N PHE A 4 51.23 29.36 7.48
CA PHE A 4 50.08 28.61 6.95
C PHE A 4 50.63 27.32 6.38
N ASN A 5 50.87 26.39 7.30
CA ASN A 5 51.17 25.00 7.01
C ASN A 5 49.86 24.22 7.13
N LEU A 6 49.72 23.17 6.32
CA LEU A 6 48.73 22.11 6.43
C LEU A 6 47.31 22.44 5.92
N THR A 7 46.98 21.95 4.71
CA THR A 7 45.92 20.94 4.51
C THR A 7 46.06 20.37 3.10
N LEU A 8 46.80 19.27 3.02
CA LEU A 8 46.54 18.08 2.22
C LEU A 8 45.71 18.25 0.93
N LEU A 9 46.40 18.14 -0.21
CA LEU A 9 45.82 17.80 -1.51
C LEU A 9 45.03 16.49 -1.37
N PHE A 10 43.72 16.57 -1.12
CA PHE A 10 42.84 15.43 -1.31
C PHE A 10 42.68 15.22 -2.82
N LEU A 11 43.60 14.42 -3.37
CA LEU A 11 43.45 13.76 -4.65
C LEU A 11 42.06 13.13 -4.69
N THR A 12 41.18 13.72 -5.49
CA THR A 12 39.86 13.20 -5.83
C THR A 12 40.06 11.91 -6.61
N THR A 13 40.28 10.83 -5.87
CA THR A 13 40.17 9.48 -6.37
C THR A 13 38.75 9.35 -6.91
N GLY A 14 38.66 9.40 -8.24
CA GLY A 14 37.44 9.22 -8.99
C GLY A 14 36.81 7.90 -8.57
N VAL A 15 35.72 7.98 -7.83
CA VAL A 15 34.83 6.85 -7.63
C VAL A 15 34.04 6.69 -8.92
N LEU A 16 34.62 5.95 -9.87
CA LEU A 16 33.87 5.31 -10.95
C LEU A 16 33.04 4.19 -10.30
N ALA A 17 31.91 4.58 -9.71
CA ALA A 17 30.89 3.67 -9.24
C ALA A 17 30.01 3.24 -10.43
N LEU A 18 30.34 2.12 -11.05
CA LEU A 18 29.36 1.17 -11.58
C LEU A 18 29.71 -0.16 -10.91
N PRO A 19 28.75 -0.96 -10.39
CA PRO A 19 27.57 -1.34 -11.15
C PRO A 19 26.30 -1.45 -10.28
N GLY A 20 25.15 -1.51 -10.94
CA GLY A 20 23.92 -1.84 -10.24
C GLY A 20 22.75 -1.26 -10.97
N SER A 21 22.31 -1.98 -12.01
CA SER A 21 20.89 -2.16 -12.21
C SER A 21 20.33 -2.48 -10.82
N ARG A 22 19.79 -1.46 -10.15
CA ARG A 22 18.87 -1.70 -9.05
C ARG A 22 17.88 -2.66 -9.72
N PRO A 23 17.71 -3.93 -9.29
CA PRO A 23 16.36 -4.41 -9.38
C PRO A 23 15.58 -3.28 -8.74
N VAL A 24 14.58 -2.76 -9.44
CA VAL A 24 13.45 -2.23 -8.71
C VAL A 24 13.14 -3.40 -7.79
N LEU A 25 13.71 -3.36 -6.57
CA LEU A 25 13.11 -3.92 -5.39
C LEU A 25 11.74 -3.36 -5.62
N LYS A 26 10.88 -4.25 -6.07
CA LYS A 26 9.47 -4.05 -6.05
C LYS A 26 9.27 -3.95 -4.56
N GLU A 27 9.55 -2.74 -4.05
CA GLU A 27 8.91 -2.11 -2.95
C GLU A 27 7.54 -2.69 -3.14
N ARG A 28 7.20 -3.59 -2.24
CA ARG A 28 5.86 -4.07 -2.17
C ARG A 28 5.10 -2.87 -1.61
N ALA A 29 5.11 -1.75 -2.35
CA ALA A 29 3.93 -1.04 -2.78
C ALA A 29 2.88 -2.11 -2.70
N VAL A 30 2.14 -2.06 -1.60
CA VAL A 30 0.70 -2.06 -1.55
C VAL A 30 0.15 -1.98 -2.97
N GLN A 31 0.39 -3.02 -3.76
CA GLN A 31 -0.20 -3.18 -5.06
C GLN A 31 -1.58 -3.62 -4.63
N PRO A 32 -2.63 -2.84 -4.90
CA PRO A 32 -3.99 -3.33 -4.72
C PRO A 32 -4.05 -4.59 -5.58
N HIS A 33 -3.97 -5.75 -4.93
CA HIS A 33 -3.82 -7.03 -5.62
C HIS A 33 -5.20 -7.39 -6.11
N THR A 34 -5.63 -6.70 -7.16
CA THR A 34 -6.93 -6.89 -7.79
C THR A 34 -6.94 -8.15 -8.66
N ALA A 35 -5.78 -8.77 -8.90
CA ALA A 35 -5.67 -10.12 -9.44
C ALA A 35 -6.31 -11.10 -8.45
N GLY A 36 -7.44 -11.70 -8.83
CA GLY A 36 -8.26 -12.56 -7.97
C GLY A 36 -9.41 -11.83 -7.24
N CYS A 37 -9.52 -10.51 -7.41
CA CYS A 37 -10.60 -9.75 -6.80
C CYS A 37 -11.82 -9.68 -7.70
N ARG A 38 -13.00 -9.79 -7.09
CA ARG A 38 -14.27 -9.76 -7.80
C ARG A 38 -14.44 -8.39 -8.45
N ARG A 39 -14.47 -8.33 -9.79
CA ARG A 39 -14.60 -7.07 -10.53
C ARG A 39 -16.04 -6.57 -10.59
N ASP A 40 -16.66 -6.40 -9.43
CA ASP A 40 -18.03 -5.92 -9.29
C ASP A 40 -18.09 -4.44 -8.90
N ASN A 41 -19.31 -3.89 -8.88
CA ASN A 41 -19.58 -2.50 -8.50
C ASN A 41 -19.12 -2.19 -7.07
N CYS A 42 -19.16 -3.19 -6.18
CA CYS A 42 -18.66 -3.08 -4.81
C CYS A 42 -17.17 -2.77 -4.79
N LEU A 43 -16.35 -3.60 -5.44
CA LEU A 43 -14.90 -3.36 -5.52
C LEU A 43 -14.59 -2.04 -6.24
N ARG A 44 -15.34 -1.68 -7.29
CA ARG A 44 -15.14 -0.38 -7.97
C ARG A 44 -15.38 0.80 -7.03
N ALA A 45 -16.45 0.76 -6.23
CA ALA A 45 -16.78 1.82 -5.28
C ALA A 45 -15.76 1.94 -4.16
N VAL A 46 -15.39 0.81 -3.53
CA VAL A 46 -14.39 0.74 -2.47
C VAL A 46 -13.03 1.24 -2.98
N PHE A 47 -12.64 0.84 -4.19
CA PHE A 47 -11.39 1.28 -4.82
C PHE A 47 -11.38 2.76 -5.19
N ALA A 48 -12.47 3.29 -5.74
CA ALA A 48 -12.59 4.71 -6.14
C ALA A 48 -12.42 5.68 -4.95
N ARG A 49 -12.59 5.17 -3.73
CA ARG A 49 -12.48 5.92 -2.47
C ARG A 49 -11.50 5.22 -1.52
N SER A 50 -10.37 4.78 -2.07
CA SER A 50 -9.36 3.97 -1.38
C SER A 50 -8.91 4.52 -0.02
N THR A 51 -8.74 5.84 0.13
CA THR A 51 -8.37 6.47 1.41
C THR A 51 -9.43 6.32 2.50
N ALA A 52 -10.72 6.47 2.15
CA ALA A 52 -11.81 6.24 3.10
C ALA A 52 -12.01 4.74 3.35
N ALA A 53 -11.83 3.93 2.29
CA ALA A 53 -11.92 2.49 2.36
C ALA A 53 -10.83 1.88 3.24
N SER A 54 -9.60 2.39 3.25
CA SER A 54 -8.51 1.81 4.06
C SER A 54 -8.83 1.85 5.56
N ALA A 55 -9.27 3.00 6.08
CA ALA A 55 -9.65 3.17 7.48
C ALA A 55 -10.88 2.32 7.83
N PHE A 56 -11.90 2.32 6.96
CA PHE A 56 -13.09 1.49 7.15
C PHE A 56 -12.77 -0.01 7.11
N CYS A 57 -12.00 -0.45 6.13
CA CYS A 57 -11.67 -1.86 5.94
C CYS A 57 -10.78 -2.39 7.06
N ALA A 58 -9.87 -1.56 7.60
CA ALA A 58 -9.04 -1.93 8.74
C ALA A 58 -9.87 -2.29 9.98
N THR A 59 -11.05 -1.69 10.17
CA THR A 59 -11.95 -2.01 11.28
C THR A 59 -13.02 -3.02 10.91
N PHE A 60 -13.55 -2.95 9.69
CA PHE A 60 -14.63 -3.81 9.22
C PHE A 60 -14.23 -5.28 9.08
N THR A 61 -12.95 -5.57 8.78
CA THR A 61 -12.46 -6.95 8.60
C THR A 61 -11.93 -7.61 9.87
N THR A 62 -11.95 -6.94 11.04
CA THR A 62 -11.47 -7.54 12.31
C THR A 62 -12.49 -8.49 12.94
N ALA A 63 -13.77 -8.32 12.60
CA ALA A 63 -14.87 -9.14 13.09
C ALA A 63 -15.76 -9.58 11.93
N ALA A 64 -16.46 -10.70 12.12
CA ALA A 64 -17.49 -11.13 11.19
C ALA A 64 -18.71 -10.19 11.31
N VAL A 65 -18.87 -9.29 10.34
CA VAL A 65 -20.04 -8.40 10.27
C VAL A 65 -21.16 -9.10 9.51
N THR A 66 -22.30 -9.31 10.16
CA THR A 66 -23.53 -9.82 9.53
C THR A 66 -24.58 -8.72 9.31
N ALA A 67 -24.40 -7.56 9.95
CA ALA A 67 -25.31 -6.44 9.85
C ALA A 67 -25.23 -5.76 8.47
N THR A 68 -26.37 -5.59 7.82
CA THR A 68 -26.49 -4.92 6.52
C THR A 68 -26.55 -3.38 6.63
N THR A 69 -26.74 -2.86 7.84
CA THR A 69 -26.80 -1.43 8.15
C THR A 69 -25.41 -0.83 8.45
N SER A 70 -24.42 -1.66 8.76
CA SER A 70 -23.04 -1.23 9.10
C SER A 70 -22.09 -1.22 7.91
N LEU A 71 -22.61 -1.27 6.68
CA LEU A 71 -21.81 -1.36 5.45
C LEU A 71 -21.27 -0.01 4.97
N GLY A 72 -21.61 1.07 5.67
CA GLY A 72 -21.18 2.42 5.37
C GLY A 72 -21.63 2.87 3.98
N PRO A 73 -20.84 3.70 3.29
CA PRO A 73 -21.23 4.25 1.99
C PRO A 73 -21.21 3.21 0.85
N TRP A 74 -20.79 1.98 1.12
CA TRP A 74 -20.69 0.91 0.12
C TRP A 74 -22.00 0.13 -0.06
N GLN A 75 -22.97 0.31 0.85
CA GLN A 75 -24.18 -0.51 0.95
C GLN A 75 -24.86 -0.72 -0.41
N THR A 76 -25.18 0.36 -1.14
CA THR A 76 -25.86 0.27 -2.45
C THR A 76 -25.02 -0.50 -3.47
N GLN A 77 -23.73 -0.19 -3.57
CA GLN A 77 -22.85 -0.79 -4.58
C GLN A 77 -22.46 -2.23 -4.26
N CYS A 78 -22.58 -2.62 -2.99
CA CYS A 78 -22.38 -3.97 -2.50
C CYS A 78 -23.71 -4.72 -2.28
N ASN A 79 -24.83 -4.16 -2.73
CA ASN A 79 -26.17 -4.76 -2.63
C ASN A 79 -26.53 -5.20 -1.19
N GLY A 80 -26.14 -4.39 -0.21
CA GLY A 80 -26.38 -4.70 1.20
C GLY A 80 -25.65 -5.95 1.72
N SER A 81 -24.63 -6.46 1.02
CA SER A 81 -23.95 -7.70 1.37
C SER A 81 -22.64 -7.44 2.14
N PRO A 82 -22.55 -7.83 3.43
CA PRO A 82 -21.32 -7.72 4.20
C PRO A 82 -20.18 -8.52 3.58
N SER A 83 -20.44 -9.73 3.06
CA SER A 83 -19.42 -10.58 2.44
C SER A 83 -18.79 -9.94 1.20
N ARG A 84 -19.56 -9.16 0.42
CA ARG A 84 -19.02 -8.40 -0.71
C ARG A 84 -18.11 -7.27 -0.25
N VAL A 85 -18.50 -6.56 0.82
CA VAL A 85 -17.67 -5.52 1.44
C VAL A 85 -16.36 -6.12 1.98
N SER A 86 -16.43 -7.24 2.71
CA SER A 86 -15.23 -7.94 3.21
C SER A 86 -14.30 -8.39 2.06
N SER A 87 -14.87 -8.89 0.96
CA SER A 87 -14.11 -9.27 -0.23
C SER A 87 -13.44 -8.06 -0.86
N ALA A 88 -14.15 -6.94 -1.05
CA ALA A 88 -13.58 -5.71 -1.60
C ALA A 88 -12.49 -5.12 -0.68
N CYS A 89 -12.71 -5.16 0.63
CA CYS A 89 -11.73 -4.71 1.63
C CYS A 89 -10.43 -5.51 1.57
N SER A 90 -10.52 -6.84 1.40
CA SER A 90 -9.36 -7.71 1.24
C SER A 90 -8.53 -7.42 -0.02
N CYS A 91 -9.10 -6.68 -0.98
CA CYS A 91 -8.47 -6.33 -2.26
C CYS A 91 -7.82 -4.94 -2.27
N VAL A 92 -8.28 -4.04 -1.41
CA VAL A 92 -7.75 -2.67 -1.31
C VAL A 92 -6.78 -2.48 -0.15
N VAL A 93 -6.95 -3.26 0.93
CA VAL A 93 -6.01 -3.25 2.04
C VAL A 93 -4.84 -4.18 1.68
N PRO A 94 -3.60 -3.67 1.64
CA PRO A 94 -2.45 -4.55 1.54
C PRO A 94 -2.49 -5.50 2.74
N ARG A 95 -2.34 -6.81 2.49
CA ARG A 95 -1.99 -7.71 3.59
C ARG A 95 -0.71 -7.15 4.21
N ALA A 96 -0.73 -6.85 5.51
CA ALA A 96 0.47 -6.50 6.23
C ALA A 96 1.54 -7.54 5.87
N PRO A 97 2.76 -7.13 5.48
CA PRO A 97 3.83 -8.08 5.28
C PRO A 97 3.96 -8.88 6.58
N LEU A 98 3.78 -10.19 6.51
CA LEU A 98 4.17 -11.08 7.60
C LEU A 98 5.66 -10.81 7.80
N ALA A 99 6.04 -10.20 8.92
CA ALA A 99 7.42 -10.25 9.38
C ALA A 99 7.70 -11.73 9.65
N SER A 100 8.46 -12.36 8.75
CA SER A 100 9.11 -13.66 8.97
C SER A 100 10.53 -13.41 9.44
#